data_AF-A0A0Q6KK71-F1
#
_entry.id   AF-A0A0Q6KK71-F1
#
_cell.length_a   1.000
_cell.length_b   1.000
_cell.length_c   1.000
_cell.angle_alpha   90.00
_cell.angle_beta   90.00
_cell.angle_gamma   90.00
#
_symmetry.space_group_name_H-M   'P 1'
#
loop_
_entity.id
_entity.type
_entity.pdbx_description
1 polymer ?
#
loop_
_entity_poly.entity_id
_entity_poly.type
_entity_poly.pdbx_seq_one_letter_code
_entity_poly.pdbx_strand_id
1 'polypeptide(L)'
;MRSAARDVAADKESKSCVQGFEALERENNMPPMARTIDDEGLIAQSNRNVLLRRMYRPDREVDALQSKLQGETEECLISRGYTRFLLSHDQSRKLKAFRIGSLERRDFLYSLGSDAAIVVAQRAKAGDH
;
A
#
# COMPACT_ATOMS: atom_id res chain seq x y z
N MET A 1 27.19 10.77 2.02
CA MET A 1 26.38 10.89 3.25
C MET A 1 25.54 9.62 3.38
N ARG A 2 25.69 8.85 4.46
CA ARG A 2 24.76 7.74 4.76
C ARG A 2 23.43 8.40 5.18
N SER A 3 22.40 8.29 4.35
CA SER A 3 21.03 8.57 4.81
C SER A 3 20.75 7.63 5.98
N ALA A 4 20.58 8.17 7.20
CA ALA A 4 20.00 7.39 8.27
C ALA A 4 18.63 6.89 7.78
N ALA A 5 18.28 5.63 8.07
CA ALA A 5 16.97 5.11 7.73
C ALA A 5 15.92 5.98 8.44
N ARG A 6 15.14 6.73 7.65
CA ARG A 6 14.05 7.54 8.16
C ARG A 6 12.96 6.60 8.65
N ASP A 7 12.50 6.79 9.88
CA ASP A 7 11.38 6.01 10.40
C ASP A 7 10.06 6.56 9.84
N VAL A 8 9.61 5.98 8.73
CA VAL A 8 8.34 6.33 8.06
C VAL A 8 7.14 6.07 8.97
N ALA A 9 7.22 5.10 9.89
CA ALA A 9 6.11 4.79 10.80
C ALA A 9 5.90 5.89 11.85
N ALA A 10 6.95 6.65 12.18
CA ALA A 10 6.88 7.76 13.13
C ALA A 10 6.40 9.09 12.52
N ASP A 11 6.23 9.16 11.19
CA ASP A 11 5.80 10.37 10.49
C ASP A 11 4.36 10.78 10.84
N LYS A 12 4.08 12.09 10.72
CA LYS A 12 2.79 12.68 11.06
C LYS A 12 1.63 12.07 10.26
N GLU A 13 1.88 11.76 8.99
CA GLU A 13 0.91 11.12 8.08
C GLU A 13 0.56 9.71 8.55
N SER A 14 1.58 8.92 8.93
CA SER A 14 1.41 7.56 9.46
C SER A 14 0.61 7.56 10.75
N LYS A 15 0.86 8.54 11.63
CA LYS A 15 0.13 8.72 12.88
C LYS A 15 -1.34 9.10 12.67
N SER A 16 -1.64 9.96 11.68
CA SER A 16 -3.02 10.32 11.33
C SER A 16 -3.83 9.09 10.91
N CYS A 17 -3.22 8.24 10.09
CA CYS A 17 -3.83 7.01 9.61
C CYS A 17 -4.15 6.05 10.75
N VAL A 18 -3.17 5.79 11.63
CA VAL A 18 -3.36 4.95 12.82
C VAL A 18 -4.49 5.49 13.70
N GLN A 19 -4.54 6.79 13.95
CA GLN A 19 -5.61 7.42 14.74
C GLN A 19 -7.00 7.25 14.11
N GLY A 20 -7.09 7.39 12.78
CA GLY A 20 -8.33 7.15 12.03
C GLY A 20 -8.83 5.71 12.14
N PHE A 21 -7.91 4.73 12.05
CA PHE A 21 -8.22 3.32 12.25
C PHE A 21 -8.66 3.01 13.68
N GLU A 22 -7.93 3.49 14.69
CA GLU A 22 -8.27 3.31 16.11
C GLU A 22 -9.65 3.91 16.44
N ALA A 23 -9.99 5.05 15.84
CA ALA A 23 -11.31 5.66 16.03
C ALA A 23 -12.44 4.82 15.45
N LEU A 24 -12.25 4.24 14.25
CA LEU A 24 -13.22 3.36 13.62
C LEU A 24 -13.33 2.00 14.32
N GLU A 25 -12.20 1.44 14.74
CA GLU A 25 -12.16 0.17 15.49
C GLU A 25 -12.87 0.32 16.83
N ARG A 26 -12.63 1.42 17.57
CA ARG A 26 -13.35 1.72 18.81
C ARG A 26 -14.86 1.84 18.59
N GLU A 27 -15.29 2.45 17.48
CA GLU A 27 -16.72 2.59 17.16
C GLU A 27 -17.38 1.26 16.80
N ASN A 28 -16.68 0.40 16.05
CA ASN A 28 -17.18 -0.93 15.66
C ASN A 28 -17.19 -1.92 16.84
N ASN A 29 -16.25 -1.77 17.78
CA ASN A 29 -16.15 -2.59 18.98
C ASN A 29 -16.88 -1.98 20.19
N MET A 30 -17.57 -0.84 20.02
CA MET A 30 -18.40 -0.29 21.08
C MET A 30 -19.55 -1.28 21.34
N PRO A 31 -19.68 -1.84 22.56
CA PRO A 31 -20.79 -2.71 22.86
C PRO A 31 -22.08 -1.94 22.57
N PRO A 32 -23.08 -2.56 21.93
CA PRO A 32 -24.34 -1.89 21.67
C PRO A 32 -24.85 -1.32 22.99
N MET A 33 -25.07 0.00 23.04
CA MET A 33 -25.64 0.65 24.22
C MET A 33 -26.95 -0.09 24.52
N ALA A 34 -26.97 -0.81 25.64
CA ALA A 34 -28.03 -1.75 25.97
C ALA A 34 -29.34 -1.01 26.27
N ARG A 35 -30.08 -0.64 25.23
CA ARG A 35 -31.52 -0.42 25.19
C ARG A 35 -31.98 -0.74 23.78
N THR A 36 -32.37 -2.01 23.57
CA THR A 36 -33.05 -2.56 22.37
C THR A 36 -32.44 -2.14 21.03
N ILE A 37 -31.81 -3.05 20.30
CA ILE A 37 -31.43 -2.81 18.89
C ILE A 37 -32.73 -2.52 18.12
N ASP A 38 -33.09 -1.25 17.99
CA ASP A 38 -34.06 -0.72 17.05
C ASP A 38 -33.31 -0.19 15.83
N ASP A 39 -34.02 -0.01 14.71
CA ASP A 39 -33.43 0.49 13.47
C ASP A 39 -32.73 1.84 13.67
N GLU A 40 -33.20 2.66 14.62
CA GLU A 40 -32.66 3.98 14.95
C GLU A 40 -31.25 3.91 15.55
N GLY A 41 -30.99 2.97 16.47
CA GLY A 41 -29.65 2.72 17.01
C GLY A 41 -28.65 2.28 15.94
N LEU A 42 -29.09 1.43 15.01
CA LEU A 42 -28.25 0.95 13.89
C LEU A 42 -27.96 2.07 12.87
N ILE A 43 -28.94 2.92 12.57
CA ILE A 43 -28.79 4.09 11.71
C ILE A 43 -27.84 5.11 12.34
N ALA A 44 -27.97 5.38 13.65
CA ALA A 44 -27.10 6.31 14.37
C ALA A 44 -25.63 5.86 14.36
N GLN A 45 -25.36 4.58 14.61
CA GLN A 45 -24.00 4.01 14.53
C GLN A 45 -23.44 4.09 13.10
N SER A 46 -24.27 3.77 12.09
CA SER A 46 -23.89 3.87 10.68
C SER A 46 -23.52 5.30 10.28
N ASN A 47 -24.33 6.29 10.68
CA ASN A 47 -24.07 7.70 10.42
C ASN A 47 -22.76 8.17 11.06
N ARG A 48 -22.47 7.73 12.29
CA ARG A 48 -21.24 8.05 12.99
C ARG A 48 -20.01 7.47 12.29
N ASN A 49 -20.09 6.22 11.83
CA ASN A 49 -19.05 5.58 11.02
C ASN A 49 -18.78 6.34 9.71
N VAL A 50 -19.84 6.81 9.03
CA VAL A 50 -19.69 7.64 7.81
C VAL A 50 -18.99 8.96 8.12
N LEU A 51 -19.33 9.63 9.22
CA LEU A 51 -18.68 10.88 9.64
C LEU A 51 -17.21 10.68 9.98
N LEU A 52 -16.87 9.62 10.74
CA LEU A 52 -15.48 9.28 11.08
C LEU A 52 -14.65 8.99 9.83
N ARG A 53 -15.15 8.17 8.90
CA ARG A 53 -14.47 7.92 7.61
C ARG A 53 -14.27 9.19 6.78
N ARG A 54 -15.22 10.13 6.81
CA ARG A 54 -15.09 11.42 6.12
C ARG A 54 -14.06 12.34 6.77
N MET A 55 -13.99 12.34 8.10
CA MET A 55 -13.08 13.18 8.88
C MET A 55 -11.64 12.72 8.74
N TYR A 56 -11.39 11.42 8.91
CA TYR A 56 -10.03 10.87 8.94
C TYR A 56 -9.53 10.37 7.59
N ARG A 57 -10.43 10.11 6.62
CA ARG A 57 -10.06 9.60 5.28
C ARG A 57 -9.03 8.45 5.31
N PRO A 58 -9.18 7.45 6.20
CA PRO A 58 -8.14 6.45 6.44
C PRO A 58 -7.77 5.70 5.16
N ASP A 59 -8.74 5.42 4.28
CA ASP A 59 -8.49 4.76 3.00
C ASP A 59 -7.53 5.55 2.10
N ARG A 60 -7.68 6.89 2.01
CA ARG A 60 -6.75 7.74 1.24
C ARG A 60 -5.39 7.85 1.92
N GLU A 61 -5.36 7.86 3.25
CA GLU A 61 -4.11 7.91 3.99
C GLU A 61 -3.31 6.60 3.81
N VAL A 62 -3.97 5.44 3.73
CA VAL A 62 -3.31 4.17 3.37
C VAL A 62 -2.67 4.22 1.99
N ASP A 63 -3.39 4.68 0.96
CA ASP A 63 -2.84 4.80 -0.40
C ASP A 63 -1.63 5.74 -0.45
N ALA A 64 -1.72 6.87 0.26
CA ALA A 64 -0.63 7.84 0.35
C ALA A 64 0.59 7.26 1.09
N LEU A 65 0.38 6.53 2.18
CA LEU A 65 1.43 5.86 2.92
C LEU A 65 2.11 4.76 2.11
N GLN A 66 1.34 3.94 1.41
CA GLN A 66 1.86 2.91 0.53
C GLN A 66 2.72 3.52 -0.58
N SER A 67 2.24 4.60 -1.21
CA SER A 67 2.97 5.33 -2.25
C SER A 67 4.29 5.89 -1.71
N LYS A 68 4.28 6.43 -0.49
CA LYS A 68 5.48 6.97 0.17
C LYS A 68 6.50 5.87 0.51
N LEU A 69 6.06 4.79 1.14
CA LEU A 69 6.89 3.62 1.44
C LEU A 69 7.52 3.04 0.17
N GLN A 70 6.73 2.92 -0.89
CA GLN A 70 7.21 2.47 -2.18
C GLN A 70 8.25 3.45 -2.74
N GLY A 71 7.97 4.75 -2.74
CA GLY A 71 8.88 5.79 -3.23
C GLY A 71 10.24 5.78 -2.51
N GLU A 72 10.23 5.70 -1.17
CA GLU A 72 11.49 5.64 -0.40
C GLU A 72 12.27 4.34 -0.67
N THR A 73 11.57 3.21 -0.82
CA THR A 73 12.20 1.94 -1.17
C THR A 73 12.80 2.01 -2.57
N GLU A 74 12.08 2.58 -3.53
CA GLU A 74 12.55 2.79 -4.91
C GLU A 74 13.79 3.70 -4.94
N GLU A 75 13.77 4.83 -4.22
CA GLU A 75 14.91 5.74 -4.11
C GLU A 75 16.14 5.04 -3.50
N CYS A 76 15.93 4.26 -2.43
CA CYS A 76 16.99 3.49 -1.80
C CYS A 76 17.60 2.46 -2.77
N LEU A 77 16.76 1.74 -3.53
CA LEU A 77 17.21 0.78 -4.53
C LEU A 77 17.98 1.46 -5.67
N ILE A 78 17.47 2.57 -6.20
CA ILE A 78 18.14 3.35 -7.24
C ILE A 78 19.51 3.84 -6.74
N SER A 79 19.59 4.36 -5.51
CA SER A 79 20.85 4.82 -4.91
C SER A 79 21.90 3.70 -4.77
N ARG A 80 21.45 2.43 -4.70
CA ARG A 80 22.30 1.24 -4.65
C ARG A 80 22.62 0.66 -6.03
N GLY A 81 22.18 1.31 -7.11
CA GLY A 81 22.46 0.91 -8.49
C GLY A 81 21.43 -0.05 -9.10
N TYR A 82 20.32 -0.32 -8.43
CA TYR A 82 19.24 -1.10 -9.03
C TYR A 82 18.53 -0.29 -10.12
N THR A 83 18.14 -0.96 -11.20
CA THR A 83 17.40 -0.35 -12.32
C THR A 83 15.98 -0.84 -12.33
N ARG A 84 15.02 0.09 -12.38
CA ARG A 84 13.61 -0.22 -12.57
C ARG A 84 13.35 -0.50 -14.06
N PHE A 85 12.63 -1.58 -14.33
CA PHE A 85 12.16 -1.94 -15.67
C PHE A 85 10.68 -2.34 -15.62
N LEU A 86 9.96 -2.17 -16.72
CA LEU A 86 8.54 -2.46 -16.84
C LEU A 86 8.34 -3.75 -17.63
N LEU A 87 7.49 -4.63 -17.09
CA LEU A 87 7.15 -5.86 -17.78
C LEU A 87 6.36 -5.55 -19.05
N SER A 88 6.71 -6.23 -20.15
CA SER A 88 5.89 -6.23 -21.35
C SER A 88 4.50 -6.79 -21.06
N HIS A 89 3.55 -6.52 -21.95
CA HIS A 89 2.19 -7.02 -21.81
C HIS A 89 2.15 -8.56 -21.71
N ASP A 90 2.97 -9.25 -22.50
CA ASP A 90 3.10 -10.71 -22.47
C ASP A 90 3.70 -11.22 -21.15
N GLN A 91 4.77 -10.57 -20.67
CA GLN A 91 5.40 -10.93 -19.40
C GLN A 91 4.43 -10.72 -18.23
N SER A 92 3.64 -9.65 -18.26
CA SER A 92 2.61 -9.37 -17.25
C SER A 92 1.49 -10.40 -17.27
N ARG A 93 1.02 -10.82 -18.45
CA ARG A 93 0.02 -11.90 -18.57
C ARG A 93 0.57 -13.23 -18.03
N LYS A 94 1.80 -13.58 -18.40
CA LYS A 94 2.47 -14.79 -17.90
C LYS A 94 2.68 -14.74 -16.40
N LEU A 95 3.08 -13.60 -15.86
CA LEU A 95 3.24 -13.40 -14.43
C LEU A 95 1.91 -13.56 -13.69
N LYS A 96 0.79 -13.04 -14.22
CA LYS A 96 -0.55 -13.19 -13.62
C LYS A 96 -1.04 -14.64 -13.59
N ALA A 97 -0.57 -15.49 -14.50
CA ALA A 97 -0.90 -16.91 -14.51
C ALA A 97 -0.24 -17.69 -13.36
N PHE A 98 0.89 -17.20 -12.82
CA PHE A 98 1.54 -17.83 -11.67
C PHE A 98 0.88 -17.43 -10.36
N ARG A 99 0.66 -18.42 -9.49
CA ARG A 99 0.13 -18.19 -8.14
C ARG A 99 1.04 -17.22 -7.37
N ILE A 100 0.42 -16.30 -6.64
CA ILE A 100 1.15 -15.37 -5.77
C ILE A 100 1.94 -16.17 -4.74
N GLY A 101 3.24 -15.87 -4.61
CA GLY A 101 4.17 -16.54 -3.70
C GLY A 101 4.73 -17.88 -4.20
N SER A 102 4.39 -18.32 -5.41
CA SER A 102 4.93 -19.57 -5.97
C SER A 102 6.40 -19.44 -6.39
N LEU A 103 7.11 -20.57 -6.40
CA LEU A 103 8.52 -20.61 -6.83
C LEU A 103 8.65 -20.23 -8.30
N GLU A 104 7.74 -20.69 -9.15
CA GLU A 104 7.72 -20.40 -10.59
C GLU A 104 7.59 -18.89 -10.84
N ARG A 105 6.77 -18.20 -10.03
CA ARG A 105 6.63 -16.74 -10.11
C ARG A 105 7.95 -16.06 -9.78
N ARG A 106 8.62 -16.50 -8.71
CA ARG A 106 9.91 -15.94 -8.26
C ARG A 106 10.99 -16.18 -9.30
N ASP A 107 11.11 -17.41 -9.80
CA ASP A 107 12.14 -17.80 -10.76
C ASP A 107 11.93 -17.10 -12.11
N PHE A 108 10.66 -16.88 -12.51
CA PHE A 108 10.34 -16.06 -13.68
C PHE A 108 10.74 -14.59 -13.51
N LEU A 109 10.48 -13.98 -12.35
CA LEU A 109 10.92 -12.60 -12.08
C LEU A 109 12.45 -12.49 -12.03
N TYR A 110 13.11 -13.50 -11.44
CA TYR A 110 14.57 -13.56 -11.38
C TYR A 110 15.19 -13.69 -12.77
N SER A 111 14.63 -14.52 -13.66
CA SER A 111 15.15 -14.66 -15.02
C SER A 111 15.02 -13.37 -15.83
N LEU A 112 13.93 -12.62 -15.65
CA LEU A 112 13.78 -11.31 -16.27
C LEU A 112 14.76 -10.26 -15.71
N GLY A 113 14.95 -10.22 -14.39
CA GLY A 113 15.81 -9.23 -13.74
C GLY A 113 17.31 -9.51 -13.85
N SER A 114 17.70 -10.74 -14.15
CA SER A 114 19.11 -11.13 -14.36
C SER A 114 19.56 -11.01 -15.81
N ASP A 115 18.64 -10.91 -16.77
CA ASP A 115 18.96 -10.65 -18.17
C ASP A 115 19.17 -9.15 -18.41
N ALA A 116 20.43 -8.76 -18.58
CA ALA A 116 20.82 -7.37 -18.83
C ALA A 116 20.18 -6.78 -20.09
N ALA A 117 19.94 -7.58 -21.14
CA ALA A 117 19.33 -7.09 -22.37
C ALA A 117 17.87 -6.72 -22.13
N ILE A 118 17.14 -7.53 -21.34
CA ILE A 118 15.76 -7.25 -20.95
C ILE A 118 15.71 -5.98 -20.09
N VAL A 119 16.55 -5.90 -19.04
CA VAL A 119 16.56 -4.75 -18.12
C VAL A 119 16.87 -3.44 -18.86
N VAL A 120 17.82 -3.45 -19.80
CA VAL A 120 18.16 -2.26 -20.60
C VAL A 120 17.03 -1.89 -21.56
N ALA A 121 16.46 -2.86 -22.28
CA ALA A 121 15.40 -2.61 -23.26
C ALA A 121 14.09 -2.14 -22.61
N GLN A 122 13.80 -2.62 -21.41
CA GLN A 122 12.54 -2.37 -20.69
C GLN A 122 12.67 -1.33 -19.57
N ARG A 123 13.78 -0.61 -19.52
CA ARG A 123 14.04 0.39 -18.48
C ARG A 123 12.88 1.39 -18.39
N ALA A 124 12.35 1.58 -17.19
CA ALA A 124 11.29 2.54 -16.95
C ALA A 124 11.78 3.96 -17.23
N LYS A 125 10.97 4.79 -17.89
CA LYS A 125 11.28 6.22 -18.03
C LYS A 125 10.88 6.94 -16.74
N ALA A 126 11.53 8.07 -16.47
CA ALA A 126 11.16 8.92 -15.35
C ALA A 126 9.71 9.39 -15.52
N GLY A 127 8.82 9.01 -14.59
CA GLY A 127 7.40 9.39 -14.59
C GLY A 127 6.42 8.33 -15.09
N ASP A 128 6.88 7.14 -15.50
CA ASP A 128 5.96 6.03 -15.77
C ASP A 128 5.42 5.51 -14.42
N HIS A 129 4.19 5.89 -14.06
CA HIS A 129 3.45 5.40 -12.89
C HIS A 129 2.35 4.44 -13.31
#